data_AF-A0A9D5QTM7-F1
#
_entry.id   AF-A0A9D5QTM7-F1
#
_cell.length_a   1.000
_cell.length_b   1.000
_cell.length_c   1.000
_cell.angle_alpha   90.00
_cell.angle_beta   90.00
_cell.angle_gamma   90.00
#
_symmetry.space_group_name_H-M   'P 1'
#
loop_
_entity.id
_entity.type
_entity.pdbx_description
1 polymer ?
#
loop_
_entity_poly.entity_id
_entity_poly.type
_entity_poly.pdbx_seq_one_letter_code
_entity_poly.pdbx_strand_id
1 'polypeptide(L)'
;MKKFFEVLITVVAGLVAGYLLHGCQNQECTKDAGGAVVSDTTLTAATDTVTHLSPAVTDTTAVGTMVARLALHKGSGAGGVPLHESGNVNYDCDVASDSLTYGMSAGGEPRQWRDSAVVEVPITQVHYADSTYEAWVSGYAPALDSIKIYRHTEIMRIREYKPPNRWHIGITAGTAFTPRGFQPYIGVGVTYSLYSF
;
A
#
# COMPACT_ATOMS: atom_id res chain seq x y z
N MET A 1 31.79 -41.39 -67.68
CA MET A 1 30.78 -41.63 -66.63
C MET A 1 31.38 -41.86 -65.24
N LYS A 2 32.48 -42.61 -65.06
CA LYS A 2 33.13 -42.82 -63.74
C LYS A 2 33.56 -41.53 -63.01
N LYS A 3 34.11 -40.54 -63.74
CA LYS A 3 34.55 -39.26 -63.17
C LYS A 3 33.43 -38.40 -62.58
N PHE A 4 32.19 -38.56 -63.07
CA PHE A 4 31.03 -37.83 -62.57
C PHE A 4 30.51 -38.42 -61.25
N PHE A 5 30.60 -39.74 -61.10
CA PHE A 5 30.23 -40.44 -59.87
C PHE A 5 31.19 -40.14 -58.72
N GLU A 6 32.49 -40.00 -58.98
CA GLU A 6 33.46 -39.62 -57.93
C GLU A 6 33.21 -38.21 -57.40
N VAL A 7 32.85 -37.26 -58.27
CA VAL A 7 32.51 -35.88 -57.88
C VAL A 7 31.17 -35.83 -57.13
N LEU A 8 30.20 -36.66 -57.52
CA LEU A 8 28.91 -36.74 -56.82
C LEU A 8 29.09 -37.29 -55.40
N ILE A 9 29.93 -38.32 -55.21
CA ILE A 9 30.18 -38.93 -53.91
C ILE A 9 30.89 -37.95 -52.97
N THR A 10 31.85 -37.16 -53.46
CA THR A 10 32.57 -36.18 -52.61
C THR A 10 31.67 -35.00 -52.20
N VAL A 11 30.76 -34.55 -53.07
CA VAL A 11 29.78 -33.51 -52.73
C VAL A 11 28.75 -34.00 -51.71
N VAL A 12 28.26 -35.24 -51.86
CA VAL A 12 27.31 -35.84 -50.90
C VAL A 12 27.98 -36.10 -49.56
N ALA A 13 29.23 -36.60 -49.55
CA ALA A 13 29.99 -36.80 -48.31
C ALA A 13 30.27 -35.46 -47.60
N GLY A 14 30.55 -34.39 -48.34
CA GLY A 14 30.72 -33.04 -47.79
C GLY A 14 29.43 -32.47 -47.18
N LEU A 15 28.28 -32.69 -47.82
CA LEU A 15 26.98 -32.28 -47.27
C LEU A 15 26.59 -33.07 -46.02
N VAL A 16 26.85 -34.38 -45.99
CA VAL A 16 26.59 -35.23 -44.82
C VAL A 16 27.52 -34.86 -43.66
N ALA A 17 28.82 -34.65 -43.92
CA ALA A 17 29.76 -34.18 -42.90
C ALA A 17 29.41 -32.77 -42.39
N GLY A 18 28.96 -31.88 -43.28
CA GLY A 18 28.47 -30.56 -42.91
C GLY A 18 27.24 -30.63 -42.01
N TYR A 19 26.26 -31.47 -42.33
CA TYR A 19 25.05 -31.66 -41.53
C TYR A 19 25.36 -32.28 -40.15
N LEU A 20 26.30 -33.24 -40.10
CA LEU A 20 26.73 -33.87 -38.85
C LEU A 20 27.53 -32.91 -37.94
N LEU A 21 28.29 -31.98 -38.51
CA LEU A 21 29.01 -30.96 -37.73
C LEU A 21 28.10 -29.81 -37.30
N HIS A 22 27.07 -29.46 -38.09
CA HIS A 22 26.07 -28.45 -37.71
C HIS A 22 25.08 -28.95 -36.65
N GLY A 23 24.86 -30.26 -36.56
CA GLY A 23 23.99 -30.88 -35.54
C GLY A 23 24.55 -30.84 -34.11
N CYS A 24 25.85 -30.59 -33.94
CA CYS A 24 26.49 -30.57 -32.62
C CYS A 24 26.57 -29.18 -31.96
N GLN A 25 26.05 -28.12 -32.59
CA GLN A 25 25.97 -26.78 -31.97
C GLN A 25 24.62 -26.47 -31.31
N ASN A 26 23.62 -27.35 -31.45
CA ASN A 26 22.33 -27.23 -30.75
C ASN A 26 22.35 -27.89 -29.36
N GLN A 27 23.45 -27.74 -28.63
CA GLN A 27 23.40 -27.85 -27.18
C GLN A 27 23.45 -26.42 -26.65
N GLU A 28 22.28 -25.88 -26.31
CA GLU A 28 22.14 -24.76 -25.40
C GLU A 28 22.65 -25.21 -24.02
N CYS A 29 23.96 -25.35 -23.90
CA CYS A 29 24.66 -25.42 -22.63
C CYS A 29 25.27 -24.04 -22.40
N THR A 30 24.98 -23.50 -21.21
CA THR A 30 25.44 -22.21 -20.67
C THR A 30 24.68 -21.03 -21.29
N LYS A 31 23.99 -20.20 -20.50
CA LYS A 31 24.54 -19.48 -19.36
C LYS A 31 23.46 -19.12 -18.33
N ASP A 32 23.52 -19.77 -17.17
CA ASP A 32 23.40 -19.05 -15.91
C ASP A 32 24.65 -18.17 -15.77
N ALA A 33 24.61 -16.98 -16.36
CA ALA A 33 25.55 -15.92 -16.05
C ALA A 33 24.71 -14.69 -15.79
N GLY A 34 24.64 -14.30 -14.52
CA GLY A 34 23.93 -13.13 -14.05
C GLY A 34 24.32 -11.88 -14.83
N GLY A 35 23.55 -11.57 -15.85
CA GLY A 35 23.38 -10.19 -16.29
C GLY A 35 22.56 -9.52 -15.22
N ALA A 36 23.13 -8.50 -14.57
CA ALA A 36 22.41 -7.67 -13.63
C ALA A 36 21.13 -7.17 -14.32
N VAL A 37 20.01 -7.79 -13.95
CA VAL A 37 18.68 -7.33 -14.32
C VAL A 37 18.51 -6.03 -13.56
N VAL A 38 18.84 -4.91 -14.21
CA VAL A 38 18.48 -3.59 -13.71
C VAL A 38 16.96 -3.53 -13.77
N SER A 39 16.36 -3.90 -12.65
CA SER A 39 14.92 -3.92 -12.43
C SER A 39 14.50 -2.50 -12.11
N ASP A 40 14.14 -1.75 -13.14
CA ASP A 40 13.67 -0.38 -12.96
C ASP A 40 12.29 -0.45 -12.27
N THR A 41 12.30 -0.24 -10.94
CA THR A 41 11.12 -0.42 -10.08
C THR A 41 10.39 0.91 -10.03
N THR A 42 9.39 1.09 -10.89
CA THR A 42 8.50 2.26 -10.78
C THR A 42 7.44 1.98 -9.71
N LEU A 43 7.52 2.67 -8.57
CA LEU A 43 6.49 2.64 -7.54
C LEU A 43 5.39 3.64 -7.89
N THR A 44 4.17 3.15 -8.15
CA THR A 44 2.99 4.02 -8.28
C THR A 44 2.16 3.87 -7.00
N ALA A 45 2.13 4.92 -6.18
CA ALA A 45 1.26 5.00 -5.01
C ALA A 45 -0.10 5.56 -5.43
N ALA A 46 -1.16 4.75 -5.34
CA ALA A 46 -2.54 5.21 -5.47
C ALA A 46 -3.20 5.22 -4.08
N THR A 47 -3.70 6.38 -3.68
CA THR A 47 -4.49 6.53 -2.44
C THR A 47 -5.96 6.44 -2.80
N ASP A 48 -6.62 5.37 -2.36
CA ASP A 48 -8.07 5.20 -2.50
C ASP A 48 -8.74 5.52 -1.15
N THR A 49 -9.77 6.38 -1.17
CA THR A 49 -10.49 6.80 0.04
C THR A 49 -11.91 6.28 -0.01
N VAL A 50 -12.24 5.35 0.88
CA VAL A 50 -13.60 4.81 1.02
C VAL A 50 -14.26 5.49 2.22
N THR A 51 -15.41 6.13 1.99
CA THR A 51 -16.20 6.80 3.03
C THR A 51 -17.46 6.00 3.30
N HIS A 52 -17.69 5.63 4.57
CA HIS A 52 -18.94 5.02 5.00
C HIS A 52 -19.71 6.02 5.87
N LEU A 53 -20.95 6.29 5.47
CA LEU A 53 -21.89 7.11 6.23
C LEU A 53 -22.73 6.18 7.11
N SER A 54 -22.85 6.51 8.40
CA SER A 54 -23.66 5.80 9.38
C SER A 54 -23.41 4.27 9.38
N PRO A 55 -22.20 3.83 9.75
CA PRO A 55 -21.86 2.41 9.72
C PRO A 55 -22.77 1.59 10.64
N ALA A 56 -23.10 0.38 10.20
CA ALA A 56 -24.00 -0.52 10.91
C ALA A 56 -23.32 -1.06 12.18
N VAL A 57 -24.06 -1.06 13.27
CA VAL A 57 -23.63 -1.68 14.53
C VAL A 57 -23.65 -3.20 14.36
N THR A 58 -22.53 -3.84 14.63
CA THR A 58 -22.39 -5.29 14.64
C THR A 58 -22.74 -5.86 16.01
N ASP A 59 -22.25 -5.25 17.09
CA ASP A 59 -22.49 -5.70 18.45
C ASP A 59 -22.45 -4.52 19.45
N THR A 60 -23.07 -4.68 20.61
CA THR A 60 -23.07 -3.70 21.69
C THR A 60 -22.94 -4.39 23.04
N THR A 61 -21.88 -4.05 23.78
CA THR A 61 -21.55 -4.64 25.07
C THR A 61 -21.50 -3.57 26.15
N ALA A 62 -22.10 -3.85 27.32
CA ALA A 62 -21.93 -3.00 28.50
C ALA A 62 -20.56 -3.28 29.14
N VAL A 63 -19.70 -2.26 29.23
CA VAL A 63 -18.32 -2.39 29.71
C VAL A 63 -18.20 -2.05 31.20
N GLY A 64 -19.02 -1.13 31.70
CA GLY A 64 -19.01 -0.77 33.11
C GLY A 64 -19.70 0.55 33.38
N THR A 65 -19.32 1.19 34.48
CA THR A 65 -19.82 2.51 34.87
C THR A 65 -18.65 3.46 35.14
N MET A 66 -18.84 4.73 34.79
CA MET A 66 -17.93 5.82 35.14
C MET A 66 -18.62 6.74 36.14
N VAL A 67 -17.92 7.09 37.22
CA VAL A 67 -18.40 8.06 38.19
C VAL A 67 -18.09 9.47 37.68
N ALA A 68 -19.13 10.28 37.47
CA ALA A 68 -19.02 11.67 37.01
C ALA A 68 -19.71 12.63 38.00
N ARG A 69 -19.17 13.84 38.17
CA ARG A 69 -19.86 14.92 38.87
C ARG A 69 -20.61 15.77 37.85
N LEU A 70 -21.95 15.73 37.89
CA LEU A 70 -22.80 16.50 36.98
C LEU A 70 -23.42 17.69 37.72
N ALA A 71 -23.50 18.82 37.03
CA ALA A 71 -24.11 20.01 37.56
C ALA A 71 -25.61 19.78 37.81
N LEU A 72 -26.10 20.26 38.94
CA LEU A 72 -27.52 20.26 39.27
C LEU A 72 -28.16 21.50 38.64
N HIS A 73 -29.24 21.29 37.87
CA HIS A 73 -30.04 22.39 37.36
C HIS A 73 -30.59 23.20 38.53
N LYS A 74 -30.23 24.48 38.62
CA LYS A 74 -30.84 25.42 39.54
C LYS A 74 -32.30 25.56 39.14
N GLY A 75 -33.21 24.93 39.88
CA GLY A 75 -34.63 25.23 39.77
C GLY A 75 -34.82 26.75 39.90
N SER A 76 -35.71 27.31 39.08
CA SER A 76 -36.05 28.73 39.06
C SER A 76 -36.51 29.21 40.44
N GLY A 77 -35.56 29.57 41.28
CA GLY A 77 -35.76 30.36 42.49
C GLY A 77 -35.44 31.80 42.11
N ALA A 78 -36.46 32.66 42.16
CA ALA A 78 -36.30 34.09 41.93
C ALA A 78 -35.25 34.68 42.89
N GLY A 79 -34.24 35.36 42.34
CA GLY A 79 -33.39 36.29 43.09
C GLY A 79 -31.98 35.77 43.42
N GLY A 80 -31.05 35.97 42.49
CA GLY A 80 -29.61 35.88 42.76
C GLY A 80 -28.82 36.67 41.71
N VAL A 81 -28.00 37.62 42.17
CA VAL A 81 -27.16 38.54 41.38
C VAL A 81 -26.13 37.74 40.56
N PRO A 82 -25.77 38.17 39.32
CA PRO A 82 -24.77 37.47 38.50
C PRO A 82 -23.39 37.36 39.19
N LEU A 83 -22.68 36.29 38.84
CA LEU A 83 -21.34 35.93 39.31
C LEU A 83 -20.36 37.10 39.15
N HIS A 84 -19.61 37.40 40.21
CA HIS A 84 -18.46 38.28 40.18
C HIS A 84 -17.27 37.53 39.57
N GLU A 85 -16.79 38.02 38.44
CA GLU A 85 -15.56 37.59 37.78
C GLU A 85 -14.35 38.04 38.61
N SER A 86 -13.70 37.11 39.32
CA SER A 86 -12.36 37.27 39.90
C SER A 86 -11.95 35.90 40.40
N GLY A 87 -10.85 35.27 40.01
CA GLY A 87 -9.50 35.77 39.81
C GLY A 87 -8.60 34.69 40.43
N ASN A 88 -7.61 34.20 39.67
CA ASN A 88 -6.58 33.22 40.02
C ASN A 88 -6.72 32.47 41.36
N VAL A 89 -7.13 31.19 41.31
CA VAL A 89 -6.98 30.27 42.44
C VAL A 89 -5.98 29.18 42.07
N ASN A 90 -4.92 29.12 42.86
CA ASN A 90 -3.87 28.11 42.85
C ASN A 90 -4.49 26.74 43.19
N TYR A 91 -4.24 25.71 42.37
CA TYR A 91 -4.74 24.36 42.64
C TYR A 91 -3.89 23.70 43.72
N ASP A 92 -4.30 23.88 44.98
CA ASP A 92 -3.87 23.04 46.10
C ASP A 92 -4.95 21.98 46.32
N CYS A 93 -4.57 20.71 46.24
CA CYS A 93 -5.50 19.59 46.27
C CYS A 93 -5.80 19.16 47.71
N ASP A 94 -6.51 20.02 48.44
CA ASP A 94 -7.09 19.66 49.73
C ASP A 94 -8.61 19.77 49.67
N VAL A 95 -9.25 18.75 50.23
CA VAL A 95 -10.69 18.51 50.27
C VAL A 95 -11.37 19.61 51.09
N ALA A 96 -11.63 20.76 50.49
CA ALA A 96 -12.54 21.76 51.00
C ALA A 96 -13.75 21.80 50.08
N SER A 97 -14.89 21.41 50.62
CA SER A 97 -16.17 21.56 49.94
C SER A 97 -16.34 23.04 49.56
N ASP A 98 -16.53 23.33 48.29
CA ASP A 98 -16.95 24.64 47.79
C ASP A 98 -18.39 24.90 48.24
N SER A 99 -18.57 25.10 49.55
CA SER A 99 -19.82 25.49 50.16
C SER A 99 -19.85 27.01 50.18
N LEU A 100 -20.29 27.62 49.09
CA LEU A 100 -20.72 29.01 49.10
C LEU A 100 -21.93 29.11 50.06
N THR A 101 -21.66 29.59 51.27
CA THR A 101 -22.65 29.80 52.32
C THR A 101 -23.69 30.83 51.87
N TYR A 102 -24.82 30.36 51.34
CA TYR A 102 -25.98 31.21 51.07
C TYR A 102 -26.85 31.26 52.33
N GLY A 103 -26.89 32.43 52.98
CA GLY A 103 -27.89 32.89 53.96
C GLY A 103 -28.42 31.88 54.99
N MET A 104 -28.12 32.11 56.26
CA MET A 104 -28.76 31.43 57.39
C MET A 104 -30.28 31.68 57.39
N SER A 105 -31.09 30.62 57.39
CA SER A 105 -32.52 30.71 57.74
C SER A 105 -32.69 30.72 59.26
N ALA A 106 -33.85 31.19 59.75
CA ALA A 106 -34.21 31.42 61.16
C ALA A 106 -34.14 30.20 62.11
N GLY A 107 -33.60 29.06 61.66
CA GLY A 107 -33.34 27.86 62.45
C GLY A 107 -31.87 27.43 62.52
N GLY A 108 -30.93 28.25 62.04
CA GLY A 108 -29.48 28.04 62.27
C GLY A 108 -28.79 26.96 61.42
N GLU A 109 -29.50 26.20 60.59
CA GLU A 109 -28.85 25.21 59.71
C GLU A 109 -28.34 25.84 58.41
N PRO A 110 -27.04 25.70 58.07
CA PRO A 110 -26.50 26.15 56.79
C PRO A 110 -27.10 25.29 55.66
N ARG A 111 -27.77 25.94 54.70
CA ARG A 111 -28.21 25.27 53.47
C ARG A 111 -27.00 25.04 52.57
N GLN A 112 -26.42 23.85 52.65
CA GLN A 112 -25.36 23.43 51.74
C GLN A 112 -25.94 23.27 50.33
N TRP A 113 -25.86 24.33 49.50
CA TRP A 113 -26.23 24.26 48.10
C TRP A 113 -25.14 23.51 47.35
N ARG A 114 -25.34 22.21 47.12
CA ARG A 114 -24.49 21.44 46.21
C ARG A 114 -24.87 21.83 44.80
N ASP A 115 -23.92 22.41 44.09
CA ASP A 115 -24.05 22.72 42.66
C ASP A 115 -23.79 21.50 41.76
N SER A 116 -23.28 20.42 42.34
CA SER A 116 -22.89 19.19 41.65
C SER A 116 -23.34 17.93 42.39
N ALA A 117 -23.77 16.91 41.65
CA ALA A 117 -24.08 15.58 42.16
C ALA A 117 -23.14 14.53 41.55
N VAL A 118 -22.73 13.55 42.35
CA VAL A 118 -21.97 12.39 41.88
C VAL A 118 -22.95 11.37 41.30
N VAL A 119 -22.78 11.01 40.03
CA VAL A 119 -23.66 10.10 39.27
C VAL A 119 -22.83 9.00 38.62
N GLU A 120 -23.35 7.78 38.63
CA GLU A 120 -22.79 6.66 37.88
C GLU A 120 -23.36 6.66 36.45
N VAL A 121 -22.48 6.84 35.47
CA VAL A 121 -22.81 6.89 34.04
C VAL A 121 -22.47 5.54 33.40
N PRO A 122 -23.42 4.84 32.76
CA PRO A 122 -23.12 3.57 32.11
C PRO A 122 -22.24 3.77 30.88
N ILE A 123 -21.20 2.95 30.76
CA ILE A 123 -20.30 2.92 29.61
C ILE A 123 -20.63 1.68 28.79
N THR A 124 -21.01 1.91 27.55
CA THR A 124 -21.23 0.87 26.54
C THR A 124 -20.12 0.94 25.50
N GLN A 125 -19.85 -0.20 24.88
CA GLN A 125 -18.93 -0.35 23.77
C GLN A 125 -19.70 -0.88 22.58
N VAL A 126 -19.58 -0.18 21.46
CA VAL A 126 -20.26 -0.50 20.21
C VAL A 126 -19.21 -0.93 19.21
N HIS A 127 -19.43 -2.09 18.60
CA HIS A 127 -18.58 -2.67 17.58
C HIS A 127 -19.16 -2.38 16.19
N TYR A 128 -18.34 -1.82 15.31
CA TYR A 128 -18.66 -1.56 13.92
C TYR A 128 -17.67 -2.33 13.04
N ALA A 129 -18.16 -3.27 12.26
CA ALA A 129 -17.32 -4.09 11.38
C ALA A 129 -17.92 -4.24 9.98
N ASP A 130 -17.03 -4.24 9.00
CA ASP A 130 -17.29 -4.57 7.60
C ASP A 130 -16.05 -5.27 7.01
N SER A 131 -16.08 -5.59 5.72
CA SER A 131 -14.96 -6.13 4.97
C SER A 131 -13.73 -5.22 4.90
N THR A 132 -13.90 -3.92 5.16
CA THR A 132 -12.87 -2.89 4.95
C THR A 132 -12.37 -2.22 6.21
N TYR A 133 -13.06 -2.38 7.35
CA TYR A 133 -12.71 -1.79 8.63
C TYR A 133 -13.28 -2.57 9.82
N GLU A 134 -12.63 -2.39 10.97
CA GLU A 134 -13.12 -2.82 12.28
C GLU A 134 -12.87 -1.67 13.27
N ALA A 135 -13.90 -1.26 14.00
CA ALA A 135 -13.83 -0.17 14.96
C ALA A 135 -14.63 -0.49 16.22
N TRP A 136 -14.01 -0.23 17.37
CA TRP A 136 -14.61 -0.39 18.69
C TRP A 136 -14.72 0.98 19.35
N VAL A 137 -15.95 1.42 19.65
CA VAL A 137 -16.21 2.75 20.21
C VAL A 137 -16.84 2.60 21.59
N SER A 138 -16.13 3.03 22.62
CA SER A 138 -16.60 2.99 24.02
C SER A 138 -16.98 4.39 24.51
N GLY A 139 -18.09 4.50 25.25
CA GLY A 139 -18.51 5.76 25.86
C GLY A 139 -19.91 5.69 26.47
N TYR A 140 -20.43 6.84 26.87
CA TYR A 140 -21.85 6.97 27.20
C TYR A 140 -22.64 7.16 25.91
N ALA A 141 -23.49 6.18 25.57
CA ALA A 141 -24.29 6.16 24.34
C ALA A 141 -23.48 6.54 23.07
N PRO A 142 -22.35 5.86 22.80
CA PRO A 142 -21.50 6.20 21.68
C PRO A 142 -22.19 5.85 20.36
N ALA A 143 -22.20 6.80 19.42
CA ALA A 143 -22.72 6.61 18.07
C ALA A 143 -21.71 7.18 17.06
N LEU A 144 -21.48 6.44 15.97
CA LEU A 144 -20.53 6.84 14.95
C LEU A 144 -21.26 7.39 13.72
N ASP A 145 -20.95 8.63 13.35
CA ASP A 145 -21.60 9.32 12.23
C ASP A 145 -20.98 8.92 10.87
N SER A 146 -19.65 8.93 10.78
CA SER A 146 -18.96 8.49 9.56
C SER A 146 -17.54 8.00 9.83
N ILE A 147 -17.06 7.12 8.96
CA ILE A 147 -15.68 6.62 8.97
C ILE A 147 -15.08 6.75 7.57
N LYS A 148 -13.83 7.26 7.50
CA LYS A 148 -13.05 7.38 6.27
C LYS A 148 -11.81 6.50 6.35
N ILE A 149 -11.67 5.60 5.38
CA ILE A 149 -10.57 4.64 5.32
C ILE A 149 -9.67 5.03 4.14
N TYR A 150 -8.40 5.29 4.43
CA TYR A 150 -7.39 5.64 3.42
C TYR A 150 -6.54 4.40 3.13
N ARG A 151 -6.75 3.77 1.97
CA ARG A 151 -5.99 2.60 1.53
C ARG A 151 -4.79 3.04 0.70
N HIS A 152 -3.61 2.57 1.07
CA HIS A 152 -2.40 2.75 0.27
C HIS A 152 -2.19 1.51 -0.62
N THR A 153 -2.23 1.70 -1.95
CA THR A 153 -1.94 0.62 -2.90
C THR A 153 -0.61 0.92 -3.60
N GLU A 154 0.37 0.04 -3.43
CA GLU A 154 1.64 0.09 -4.16
C GLU A 154 1.59 -0.87 -5.36
N ILE A 155 1.65 -0.33 -6.57
CA ILE A 155 1.75 -1.14 -7.79
C ILE A 155 3.22 -1.23 -8.20
N MET A 156 3.83 -2.41 -8.03
CA MET A 156 5.18 -2.71 -8.48
C MET A 156 5.15 -3.19 -9.94
N ARG A 157 5.65 -2.38 -10.88
CA ARG A 157 5.75 -2.77 -12.29
C ARG A 157 7.20 -3.15 -12.61
N ILE A 158 7.47 -4.45 -12.75
CA ILE A 158 8.78 -4.96 -13.15
C ILE A 158 8.86 -4.89 -14.68
N ARG A 159 9.79 -4.10 -15.22
CA ARG A 159 10.13 -4.15 -16.66
C ARG A 159 11.31 -5.10 -16.82
N GLU A 160 11.08 -6.24 -17.47
CA GLU A 160 12.18 -7.09 -17.91
C GLU A 160 12.92 -6.41 -19.06
N TYR A 161 14.16 -5.98 -18.81
CA TYR A 161 15.04 -5.49 -19.86
C TYR A 161 15.53 -6.69 -20.69
N LYS A 162 14.93 -6.89 -21.87
CA LYS A 162 15.44 -7.86 -22.84
C LYS A 162 16.56 -7.20 -23.65
N PRO A 163 17.81 -7.70 -23.59
CA PRO A 163 18.89 -7.13 -24.39
C PRO A 163 18.53 -7.22 -25.88
N PRO A 164 18.85 -6.17 -26.67
CA PRO A 164 18.53 -6.16 -28.10
C PRO A 164 19.23 -7.33 -28.80
N ASN A 165 18.51 -8.00 -29.70
CA ASN A 165 19.11 -9.08 -30.50
C ASN A 165 20.16 -8.48 -31.43
N ARG A 166 21.42 -8.91 -31.29
CA ARG A 166 22.57 -8.38 -32.05
C ARG A 166 22.91 -9.19 -33.30
N TRP A 167 22.29 -10.36 -33.45
CA TRP A 167 22.53 -11.26 -34.57
C TRP A 167 21.45 -11.09 -35.63
N HIS A 168 21.90 -10.87 -36.87
CA HIS A 168 21.05 -10.69 -38.03
C HIS A 168 21.41 -11.76 -39.07
N ILE A 169 20.41 -12.34 -39.70
CA ILE A 169 20.58 -13.26 -40.82
C ILE A 169 19.99 -12.56 -42.03
N GLY A 170 20.79 -12.33 -43.06
CA GLY A 170 20.39 -11.52 -44.21
C GLY A 170 21.01 -12.02 -45.50
N ILE A 171 20.39 -11.62 -46.61
CA ILE A 171 20.96 -11.86 -47.94
C ILE A 171 22.10 -10.85 -48.13
N THR A 172 23.28 -11.34 -48.48
CA THR A 172 24.45 -10.53 -48.77
C THR A 172 24.84 -10.69 -50.23
N ALA A 173 25.31 -9.61 -50.84
CA ALA A 173 25.83 -9.63 -52.21
C ALA A 173 27.20 -8.93 -52.23
N GLY A 174 28.14 -9.49 -52.99
CA GLY A 174 29.50 -8.96 -53.03
C GLY A 174 30.33 -9.60 -54.16
N THR A 175 31.64 -9.42 -54.11
CA THR A 175 32.58 -10.05 -55.05
C THR A 175 33.45 -11.05 -54.30
N ALA A 176 33.51 -12.28 -54.80
CA ALA A 176 34.28 -13.37 -54.21
C ALA A 176 35.44 -13.76 -55.12
N PHE A 177 36.59 -14.07 -54.50
CA PHE A 177 37.74 -14.59 -55.23
C PHE A 177 37.53 -16.08 -55.51
N THR A 178 37.25 -16.38 -56.79
CA THR A 178 37.00 -17.73 -57.29
C THR A 178 38.23 -18.18 -58.07
N PRO A 179 38.50 -19.48 -58.30
CA PRO A 179 39.62 -19.95 -59.12
C PRO A 179 39.65 -19.39 -60.57
N ARG A 180 38.57 -18.74 -61.01
CA ARG A 180 38.43 -18.04 -62.29
C ARG A 180 38.51 -16.50 -62.18
N GLY A 181 38.94 -15.96 -61.03
CA GLY A 181 39.04 -14.53 -60.75
C GLY A 181 37.93 -13.97 -59.85
N PHE A 182 37.79 -12.64 -59.81
CA PHE A 182 36.74 -11.95 -59.06
C PHE A 182 35.37 -12.15 -59.72
N GLN A 183 34.45 -12.83 -59.02
CA GLN A 183 33.09 -13.06 -59.50
C GLN A 183 32.06 -12.46 -58.54
N PRO A 184 30.95 -11.93 -59.05
CA PRO A 184 29.84 -11.51 -58.20
C PRO A 184 29.22 -12.73 -57.51
N TYR A 185 28.86 -12.55 -56.24
CA TYR A 185 28.31 -13.55 -55.36
C TYR A 185 27.07 -13.00 -54.66
N ILE A 186 26.06 -13.86 -54.51
CA ILE A 186 24.86 -13.62 -53.70
C ILE A 186 24.74 -14.80 -52.74
N GLY A 187 24.58 -14.52 -51.45
CA GLY A 187 24.59 -15.51 -50.39
C GLY A 187 23.75 -15.13 -49.18
N VAL A 188 23.76 -16.00 -48.18
CA VAL A 188 23.19 -15.73 -46.86
C VAL A 188 24.35 -15.52 -45.90
N GLY A 189 24.32 -14.39 -45.19
CA GLY A 189 25.32 -14.03 -44.20
C GLY A 189 24.72 -13.87 -42.81
N VAL A 190 25.53 -14.18 -41.81
CA VAL A 190 25.25 -13.85 -40.40
C VAL A 190 26.01 -12.58 -40.06
N THR A 191 25.31 -11.54 -39.60
CA THR A 191 25.88 -10.22 -39.32
C THR A 191 25.67 -9.86 -37.84
N TYR A 192 26.74 -9.40 -37.19
CA TYR A 192 26.71 -8.98 -35.79
C TYR A 192 26.73 -7.45 -35.68
N SER A 193 25.71 -6.87 -35.04
CA SER A 193 25.63 -5.42 -34.83
C SER A 193 26.33 -5.01 -33.54
N LEU A 194 27.45 -4.29 -33.70
CA LEU A 194 28.27 -3.78 -32.59
C LEU A 194 27.55 -2.67 -31.80
N TYR A 195 26.73 -1.86 -32.48
CA TYR A 195 25.98 -0.75 -31.89
C TYR A 195 24.49 -0.87 -32.23
N SER A 196 23.63 -0.63 -31.24
CA SER A 196 22.19 -0.43 -31.41
C SER A 196 21.84 0.87 -30.70
N PHE A 197 21.34 1.86 -31.42
CA PHE A 197 20.81 3.11 -30.88
C PHE A 197 19.30 3.00 -30.64
#